data_AF-A0A7C9JRR8-F1
#
_entry.id   AF-A0A7C9JRR8-F1
#
_cell.length_a   1.000
_cell.length_b   1.000
_cell.length_c   1.000
_cell.angle_alpha   90.00
_cell.angle_beta   90.00
_cell.angle_gamma   90.00
#
_symmetry.space_group_name_H-M   'P 1'
#
loop_
_entity.id
_entity.type
_entity.pdbx_description
1 polymer ?
#
loop_
_entity_poly.entity_id
_entity_poly.type
_entity_poly.pdbx_seq_one_letter_code
_entity_poly.pdbx_strand_id
1 'polypeptide(L)'
;MAPAVEIIAPGPYATVQDFGRRGYAHLGVPRSGAADLPSLRLANRLVGNAEDAAAIELTFGGAVLRFGRGAWVALTGAPVQASPGGMWAPFWVAAGRSLEIGVPYEGLRTYVAVRGGIKVTPVLGSMSTDSLSGLGPPPLTAGTVLELGEPMSGLHADVAPQRPISAGPVVEVVRGPRDDWFTGDAFATLCAGAYRVSQDSNRVGARLAGTALRRARTGELPSEGMVAGAIQVPPDGQPIVFLADHPPTGGYPVIGVVTTADLPKVAQLRPGDLLRFRPRRGG
;
A
#
# COMPACT_ATOMS: atom_id res chain seq x y z
N MET A 1 20.42 24.83 -9.78
CA MET A 1 19.52 23.76 -10.28
C MET A 1 18.33 23.68 -9.33
N ALA A 2 17.13 23.45 -9.87
CA ALA A 2 15.94 23.29 -9.03
C ALA A 2 16.07 22.05 -8.13
N PRO A 3 15.49 22.07 -6.92
CA PRO A 3 15.47 20.93 -6.02
C PRO A 3 14.73 19.73 -6.63
N ALA A 4 15.47 18.75 -7.18
CA ALA A 4 14.85 17.64 -7.88
C ALA A 4 15.50 16.26 -7.63
N VAL A 5 14.68 15.21 -7.74
CA VAL A 5 15.05 13.80 -7.75
C VAL A 5 14.71 13.21 -9.10
N GLU A 6 15.70 12.67 -9.79
CA GLU A 6 15.51 12.00 -11.08
C GLU A 6 15.45 10.48 -10.89
N ILE A 7 14.44 9.85 -11.47
CA ILE A 7 14.28 8.40 -11.51
C ILE A 7 15.21 7.86 -12.60
N ILE A 8 16.30 7.20 -12.21
CA ILE A 8 17.20 6.53 -13.16
C ILE A 8 16.66 5.15 -13.51
N ALA A 9 16.19 4.41 -12.50
CA ALA A 9 15.49 3.15 -12.66
C ALA A 9 14.32 3.10 -11.66
N PRO A 10 13.07 2.81 -12.10
CA PRO A 10 11.92 2.77 -11.19
C PRO A 10 11.77 1.42 -10.46
N GLY A 11 12.53 0.39 -10.83
CA GLY A 11 12.20 -0.99 -10.46
C GLY A 11 10.95 -1.50 -11.18
N PRO A 12 10.32 -2.59 -10.68
CA PRO A 12 9.14 -3.17 -11.34
C PRO A 12 7.92 -2.26 -11.36
N TYR A 13 7.67 -1.52 -10.28
CA TYR A 13 6.57 -0.55 -10.22
C TYR A 13 6.81 0.49 -9.12
N ALA A 14 6.74 1.77 -9.49
CA ALA A 14 6.95 2.91 -8.59
C ALA A 14 5.87 3.98 -8.80
N THR A 15 5.32 4.50 -7.72
CA THR A 15 4.27 5.53 -7.77
C THR A 15 4.47 6.59 -6.70
N VAL A 16 3.93 7.79 -6.92
CA VAL A 16 3.83 8.80 -5.87
C VAL A 16 2.58 8.52 -5.05
N GLN A 17 2.71 8.50 -3.73
CA GLN A 17 1.63 8.20 -2.80
C GLN A 17 1.65 9.14 -1.60
N ASP A 18 0.46 9.60 -1.21
CA ASP A 18 0.18 10.33 0.03
C ASP A 18 -0.95 9.62 0.80
N PHE A 19 -1.74 10.35 1.60
CA PHE A 19 -2.87 9.80 2.36
C PHE A 19 -4.13 9.48 1.52
N GLY A 20 -4.08 9.79 0.22
CA GLY A 20 -5.16 9.64 -0.75
C GLY A 20 -6.14 10.81 -0.76
N ARG A 21 -7.07 10.78 -1.71
CA ARG A 21 -8.13 11.78 -1.91
C ARG A 21 -9.41 11.39 -1.19
N ARG A 22 -9.79 12.14 -0.16
CA ARG A 22 -10.97 11.81 0.68
C ARG A 22 -12.20 12.62 0.26
N GLY A 23 -13.38 12.07 0.48
CA GLY A 23 -14.65 12.79 0.32
C GLY A 23 -15.30 12.71 -1.06
N TYR A 24 -14.66 12.07 -2.05
CA TYR A 24 -15.16 12.01 -3.43
C TYR A 24 -15.90 10.72 -3.82
N ALA A 25 -16.22 9.85 -2.86
CA ALA A 25 -16.95 8.61 -3.14
C ALA A 25 -18.31 8.86 -3.81
N HIS A 26 -18.98 9.97 -3.49
CA HIS A 26 -20.23 10.40 -4.11
C HIS A 26 -20.10 10.75 -5.61
N LEU A 27 -18.87 10.92 -6.11
CA LEU A 27 -18.56 11.12 -7.53
C LEU A 27 -17.94 9.87 -8.17
N GLY A 28 -17.94 8.72 -7.48
CA GLY A 28 -17.33 7.49 -7.96
C GLY A 28 -15.80 7.51 -7.96
N VAL A 29 -15.17 8.40 -7.20
CA VAL A 29 -13.70 8.51 -7.14
C VAL A 29 -13.14 7.69 -5.97
N PRO A 30 -12.26 6.71 -6.22
CA PRO A 30 -11.55 5.98 -5.17
C PRO A 30 -10.63 6.87 -4.35
N ARG A 31 -10.43 6.47 -3.08
CA ARG A 31 -9.55 7.21 -2.17
C ARG A 31 -8.08 7.08 -2.56
N SER A 32 -7.63 5.90 -3.00
CA SER A 32 -6.21 5.62 -3.25
C SER A 32 -5.32 5.94 -2.03
N GLY A 33 -4.05 6.25 -2.24
CA GLY A 33 -3.05 6.49 -1.19
C GLY A 33 -2.07 5.35 -1.02
N ALA A 34 -1.14 5.53 -0.08
CA ALA A 34 -0.21 4.48 0.32
C ALA A 34 -0.95 3.21 0.75
N ALA A 35 -0.55 2.06 0.21
CA ALA A 35 -1.16 0.78 0.55
C ALA A 35 -0.83 0.32 1.97
N ASP A 36 0.32 0.76 2.49
CA ASP A 36 0.81 0.59 3.86
C ASP A 36 1.05 1.99 4.45
N LEU A 37 -0.04 2.56 4.94
CA LEU A 37 -0.08 3.92 5.48
C LEU A 37 0.85 4.12 6.70
N PRO A 38 0.97 3.18 7.67
CA PRO A 38 1.95 3.31 8.76
C PRO A 38 3.39 3.48 8.26
N SER A 39 3.80 2.74 7.22
CA SER A 39 5.14 2.87 6.65
C SER A 39 5.36 4.23 5.99
N LEU A 40 4.39 4.73 5.21
CA LEU A 40 4.46 6.10 4.65
C LEU A 40 4.65 7.15 5.76
N ARG A 41 3.81 7.09 6.80
CA ARG A 41 3.88 8.03 7.94
C ARG A 41 5.25 8.01 8.59
N LEU A 42 5.78 6.81 8.82
CA LEU A 42 7.10 6.66 9.42
C LEU A 42 8.18 7.28 8.54
N ALA A 43 8.17 7.01 7.24
CA ALA A 43 9.16 7.56 6.31
C ALA A 43 9.19 9.09 6.38
N ASN A 44 8.01 9.71 6.31
CA ASN A 44 7.88 11.16 6.40
C ASN A 44 8.36 11.73 7.74
N ARG A 45 7.99 11.09 8.86
CA ARG A 45 8.43 11.51 10.19
C ARG A 45 9.95 11.47 10.34
N LEU A 46 10.61 10.43 9.82
CA LEU A 46 12.06 10.29 9.92
C LEU A 46 12.81 11.43 9.22
N VAL A 47 12.26 12.00 8.14
CA VAL A 47 12.86 13.14 7.44
C VAL A 47 12.29 14.51 7.86
N GLY A 48 11.42 14.55 8.87
CA GLY A 48 10.81 15.78 9.39
C GLY A 48 9.73 16.40 8.49
N ASN A 49 9.12 15.60 7.62
CA ASN A 49 7.95 16.01 6.83
C ASN A 49 6.66 15.89 7.67
N ALA A 50 5.59 16.56 7.22
CA ALA A 50 4.24 16.22 7.64
C ALA A 50 3.94 14.75 7.29
N GLU A 51 3.19 14.04 8.14
CA GLU A 51 2.96 12.60 7.96
C GLU A 51 2.26 12.27 6.63
N ASP A 52 1.45 13.20 6.13
CA ASP A 52 0.67 13.13 4.89
C ASP A 52 1.39 13.64 3.64
N ALA A 53 2.66 14.05 3.76
CA ALA A 53 3.46 14.43 2.60
C ALA A 53 3.60 13.26 1.61
N ALA A 54 3.67 13.58 0.32
CA ALA A 54 3.85 12.56 -0.70
C ALA A 54 5.27 11.96 -0.66
N ALA A 55 5.34 10.65 -0.84
CA ALA A 55 6.56 9.87 -0.95
C ALA A 55 6.45 8.91 -2.14
N ILE A 56 7.56 8.24 -2.47
CA ILE A 56 7.54 7.21 -3.51
C ILE A 56 7.21 5.86 -2.86
N GLU A 57 6.17 5.17 -3.33
CA GLU A 57 5.87 3.77 -3.02
C GLU A 57 6.50 2.89 -4.11
N LEU A 58 7.47 2.06 -3.73
CA LEU A 58 8.12 1.07 -4.59
C LEU A 58 7.53 -0.31 -4.32
N THR A 59 7.15 -1.02 -5.37
CA THR A 59 6.76 -2.44 -5.31
C THR A 59 7.92 -3.28 -5.84
N PHE A 60 8.40 -4.25 -5.04
CA PHE A 60 9.60 -5.07 -5.30
C PHE A 60 10.94 -4.32 -5.34
N GLY A 61 11.00 -3.05 -4.93
CA GLY A 61 12.26 -2.30 -4.84
C GLY A 61 12.98 -2.21 -6.20
N GLY A 62 14.32 -2.31 -6.20
CA GLY A 62 15.12 -2.31 -7.43
C GLY A 62 15.21 -0.93 -8.13
N ALA A 63 15.09 0.15 -7.36
CA ALA A 63 15.05 1.51 -7.88
C ALA A 63 16.41 2.21 -7.74
N VAL A 64 16.68 3.18 -8.63
CA VAL A 64 17.85 4.06 -8.57
C VAL A 64 17.38 5.50 -8.74
N LEU A 65 17.70 6.36 -7.77
CA LEU A 65 17.26 7.75 -7.71
C LEU A 65 18.49 8.69 -7.69
N ARG A 66 18.61 9.60 -8.65
CA ARG A 66 19.69 10.61 -8.68
C ARG A 66 19.22 11.93 -8.10
N PHE A 67 20.02 12.48 -7.19
CA PHE A 67 19.68 13.71 -6.47
C PHE A 67 20.40 14.92 -7.07
N GLY A 68 19.65 15.88 -7.61
CA GLY A 68 20.23 17.11 -8.16
C GLY A 68 20.82 18.04 -7.10
N ARG A 69 20.35 17.94 -5.85
CA ARG A 69 20.90 18.59 -4.67
C ARG A 69 21.02 17.59 -3.52
N GLY A 70 21.86 17.89 -2.54
CA GLY A 70 21.93 17.05 -1.36
C GLY A 70 20.62 17.05 -0.58
N ALA A 71 20.19 15.87 -0.11
CA ALA A 71 18.91 15.71 0.57
C ALA A 71 18.96 14.63 1.66
N TRP A 72 18.14 14.83 2.69
CA TRP A 72 17.84 13.80 3.68
C TRP A 72 16.74 12.88 3.16
N VAL A 73 16.97 11.58 3.30
CA VAL A 73 16.09 10.52 2.81
C VAL A 73 15.86 9.50 3.93
N ALA A 74 14.68 8.88 3.96
CA ALA A 74 14.42 7.72 4.79
C ALA A 74 13.67 6.64 4.00
N LEU A 75 14.00 5.38 4.29
CA LEU A 75 13.37 4.19 3.72
C LEU A 75 12.57 3.43 4.79
N THR A 76 11.34 3.03 4.50
CA THR A 76 10.50 2.23 5.42
C THR A 76 9.68 1.18 4.67
N GLY A 77 8.87 0.38 5.38
CA GLY A 77 8.14 -0.73 4.79
C GLY A 77 9.03 -1.96 4.60
N ALA A 78 8.91 -2.61 3.45
CA ALA A 78 9.66 -3.81 3.11
C ALA A 78 11.18 -3.52 3.14
N PRO A 79 11.95 -4.30 3.92
CA PRO A 79 13.37 -4.06 4.11
C PRO A 79 14.19 -4.39 2.87
N VAL A 80 15.01 -3.44 2.46
CA VAL A 80 15.92 -3.51 1.31
C VAL A 80 17.33 -3.16 1.74
N GLN A 81 18.32 -3.66 1.00
CA GLN A 81 19.66 -3.07 1.05
C GLN A 81 19.64 -1.76 0.27
N ALA A 82 20.29 -0.72 0.80
CA ALA A 82 20.33 0.60 0.17
C ALA A 82 21.74 1.19 0.24
N SER A 83 22.12 1.98 -0.77
CA SER A 83 23.41 2.66 -0.81
C SER A 83 23.27 4.05 -1.45
N PRO A 84 23.66 5.14 -0.78
CA PRO A 84 24.02 5.20 0.64
C PRO A 84 22.80 4.95 1.55
N GLY A 85 23.04 4.64 2.83
CA GLY A 85 21.98 4.61 3.85
C GLY A 85 21.43 3.22 4.15
N GLY A 86 20.20 3.20 4.65
CA GLY A 86 19.55 1.98 5.12
C GLY A 86 18.08 2.21 5.49
N MET A 87 17.49 1.21 6.14
CA MET A 87 16.09 1.24 6.55
C MET A 87 15.89 1.95 7.89
N TRP A 88 14.74 2.61 8.02
CA TRP A 88 14.17 3.15 9.27
C TRP A 88 15.02 4.19 10.02
N ALA A 89 15.98 4.80 9.34
CA ALA A 89 16.77 5.93 9.82
C ALA A 89 16.91 6.98 8.71
N PRO A 90 16.98 8.28 9.03
CA PRO A 90 17.30 9.29 8.05
C PRO A 90 18.79 9.21 7.68
N PHE A 91 19.10 9.37 6.40
CA PHE A 91 20.46 9.45 5.90
C PHE A 91 20.60 10.50 4.81
N TRP A 92 21.82 10.97 4.60
CA TRP A 92 22.13 12.01 3.62
C TRP A 92 22.56 11.41 2.28
N VAL A 93 21.95 11.86 1.20
CA VAL A 93 22.43 11.63 -0.17
C VAL A 93 23.02 12.93 -0.68
N ALA A 94 24.29 12.91 -1.08
CA ALA A 94 24.98 14.11 -1.56
C ALA A 94 24.50 14.56 -2.95
N ALA A 95 24.67 15.85 -3.27
CA ALA A 95 24.32 16.38 -4.58
C ALA A 95 25.07 15.65 -5.70
N GLY A 96 24.36 15.36 -6.80
CA GLY A 96 24.89 14.62 -7.95
C GLY A 96 25.07 13.12 -7.72
N ARG A 97 24.78 12.60 -6.52
CA ARG A 97 24.87 11.16 -6.21
C ARG A 97 23.54 10.45 -6.39
N SER A 98 23.63 9.14 -6.53
CA SER A 98 22.48 8.25 -6.62
C SER A 98 22.25 7.50 -5.31
N LEU A 99 20.99 7.25 -5.00
CA LEU A 99 20.53 6.25 -4.05
C LEU A 99 20.14 4.99 -4.83
N GLU A 100 20.84 3.90 -4.56
CA GLU A 100 20.53 2.57 -5.07
C GLU A 100 19.72 1.81 -4.04
N ILE A 101 18.58 1.24 -4.47
CA ILE A 101 17.62 0.55 -3.63
C ILE A 101 17.47 -0.87 -4.16
N GLY A 102 17.87 -1.85 -3.36
CA GLY A 102 17.79 -3.26 -3.72
C GLY A 102 16.36 -3.81 -3.74
N VAL A 103 16.26 -5.13 -3.96
CA VAL A 103 15.01 -5.88 -3.87
C VAL A 103 14.76 -6.28 -2.42
N PRO A 104 13.52 -6.22 -1.92
CA PRO A 104 13.24 -6.59 -0.53
C PRO A 104 13.39 -8.10 -0.31
N TYR A 105 13.88 -8.53 0.84
CA TYR A 105 13.95 -9.96 1.19
C TYR A 105 12.68 -10.49 1.86
N GLU A 106 11.94 -9.64 2.57
CA GLU A 106 10.58 -9.87 3.07
C GLU A 106 9.68 -8.65 2.76
N GLY A 107 8.35 -8.82 2.73
CA GLY A 107 7.42 -7.73 2.40
C GLY A 107 7.48 -7.29 0.93
N LEU A 108 6.55 -6.44 0.50
CA LEU A 108 6.39 -6.09 -0.91
C LEU A 108 6.71 -4.61 -1.21
N ARG A 109 6.34 -3.71 -0.30
CA ARG A 109 6.29 -2.26 -0.56
C ARG A 109 7.26 -1.50 0.32
N THR A 110 8.17 -0.74 -0.30
CA THR A 110 9.13 0.15 0.35
C THR A 110 8.75 1.59 0.07
N TYR A 111 8.80 2.46 1.08
CA TYR A 111 8.53 3.89 0.93
C TYR A 111 9.83 4.68 0.97
N VAL A 112 9.98 5.63 0.04
CA VAL A 112 11.11 6.56 -0.03
C VAL A 112 10.59 7.96 0.23
N ALA A 113 10.81 8.46 1.45
CA ALA A 113 10.52 9.84 1.79
C ALA A 113 11.78 10.69 1.63
N VAL A 114 11.64 11.84 0.99
CA VAL A 114 12.69 12.86 0.86
C VAL A 114 12.25 14.08 1.64
N ARG A 115 13.17 14.68 2.40
CA ARG A 115 12.91 15.88 3.18
C ARG A 115 12.42 17.03 2.30
N GLY A 116 11.31 17.65 2.71
CA GLY A 116 10.56 18.62 1.92
C GLY A 116 9.36 18.02 1.17
N GLY A 117 9.28 16.69 1.08
CA GLY A 117 8.21 15.96 0.39
C GLY A 117 8.37 15.97 -1.13
N ILE A 118 7.76 14.99 -1.80
CA ILE A 118 7.63 14.98 -3.26
C ILE A 118 6.54 15.97 -3.66
N LYS A 119 6.84 16.84 -4.62
CA LYS A 119 5.90 17.83 -5.14
C LYS A 119 5.49 17.46 -6.56
N VAL A 120 4.20 17.16 -6.72
CA VAL A 120 3.53 16.97 -8.01
C VAL A 120 2.20 17.70 -7.97
N THR A 121 1.63 18.02 -9.13
CA THR A 121 0.32 18.68 -9.21
C THR A 121 -0.76 17.79 -8.56
N PRO A 122 -1.45 18.24 -7.50
CA PRO A 122 -2.49 17.45 -6.87
C PRO A 122 -3.70 17.29 -7.81
N VAL A 123 -4.25 16.08 -7.84
CA VAL A 123 -5.51 15.76 -8.53
C VAL A 123 -6.56 15.44 -7.47
N LEU A 124 -7.63 16.24 -7.42
CA LEU A 124 -8.67 16.15 -6.39
C LEU A 124 -8.09 16.18 -4.96
N GLY A 125 -7.15 17.11 -4.74
CA GLY A 125 -6.54 17.33 -3.42
C GLY A 125 -5.53 16.27 -2.96
N SER A 126 -5.10 15.37 -3.84
CA SER A 126 -4.09 14.34 -3.52
C SER A 126 -3.05 14.20 -4.63
N MET A 127 -1.84 13.84 -4.24
CA MET A 127 -0.71 13.50 -5.10
C MET A 127 -0.60 11.99 -5.37
N SER A 128 -1.52 11.18 -4.86
CA SER A 128 -1.49 9.73 -5.03
C SER A 128 -1.82 9.28 -6.44
N THR A 129 -1.10 8.28 -6.94
CA THR A 129 -1.44 7.53 -8.16
C THR A 129 -2.49 6.46 -7.85
N ASP A 130 -3.60 6.47 -8.59
CA ASP A 130 -4.62 5.43 -8.57
C ASP A 130 -4.50 4.54 -9.81
N SER A 131 -4.13 3.28 -9.57
CA SER A 131 -3.92 2.30 -10.64
C SER A 131 -5.20 1.81 -11.32
N LEU A 132 -6.36 2.00 -10.69
CA LEU A 132 -7.65 1.58 -11.26
C LEU A 132 -8.24 2.67 -12.16
N SER A 133 -8.27 3.92 -11.66
CA SER A 133 -8.91 5.03 -12.38
C SER A 133 -7.96 5.83 -13.25
N GLY A 134 -6.64 5.71 -13.04
CA GLY A 134 -5.64 6.55 -13.71
C GLY A 134 -5.54 7.97 -13.14
N LEU A 135 -6.22 8.27 -12.03
CA LEU A 135 -6.15 9.58 -11.38
C LEU A 135 -4.81 9.79 -10.66
N GLY A 136 -4.33 11.03 -10.69
CA GLY A 136 -3.07 11.44 -10.08
C GLY A 136 -1.89 11.40 -11.06
N PRO A 137 -0.65 11.52 -10.56
CA PRO A 137 0.53 11.37 -11.40
C PRO A 137 0.62 9.94 -11.96
N PRO A 138 1.13 9.76 -13.19
CA PRO A 138 1.35 8.43 -13.74
C PRO A 138 2.40 7.66 -12.93
N PRO A 139 2.44 6.32 -13.05
CA PRO A 139 3.56 5.53 -12.54
C PRO A 139 4.90 6.07 -13.04
N LEU A 140 5.90 6.06 -12.17
CA LEU A 140 7.21 6.64 -12.43
C LEU A 140 7.98 5.79 -13.44
N THR A 141 8.62 6.47 -14.40
CA THR A 141 9.46 5.85 -15.42
C THR A 141 10.88 6.43 -15.38
N ALA A 142 11.84 5.73 -15.98
CA ALA A 142 13.20 6.26 -16.13
C ALA A 142 13.17 7.63 -16.83
N GLY A 143 13.93 8.58 -16.30
CA GLY A 143 13.94 9.98 -16.74
C GLY A 143 12.87 10.86 -16.09
N THR A 144 11.96 10.31 -15.27
CA THR A 144 11.01 11.15 -14.52
C THR A 144 11.78 12.02 -13.53
N VAL A 145 11.47 13.32 -13.50
CA VAL A 145 12.07 14.28 -12.56
C VAL A 145 10.98 14.76 -11.59
N LEU A 146 11.19 14.53 -10.30
CA LEU A 146 10.29 14.92 -9.23
C LEU A 146 10.84 16.14 -8.50
N GLU A 147 10.03 17.20 -8.42
CA GLU A 147 10.36 18.36 -7.59
C GLU A 147 10.23 18.02 -6.11
N LEU A 148 11.02 18.71 -5.29
CA LEU A 148 10.95 18.61 -3.84
C LEU A 148 10.40 19.92 -3.25
N GLY A 149 9.57 19.80 -2.22
CA GLY A 149 9.10 20.94 -1.45
C GLY A 149 10.17 21.50 -0.49
N GLU A 150 9.76 22.50 0.28
CA GLU A 150 10.60 23.13 1.31
C GLU A 150 10.50 22.37 2.64
N PRO A 151 11.61 22.13 3.36
CA PRO A 151 11.59 21.46 4.65
C PRO A 151 10.84 22.29 5.72
N MET A 152 9.96 21.63 6.49
CA MET A 152 9.11 22.33 7.47
C MET A 152 9.59 22.28 8.93
N SER A 153 10.26 21.19 9.36
CA SER A 153 10.62 20.96 10.78
C SER A 153 12.01 20.33 10.92
N GLY A 154 12.60 20.29 12.11
CA GLY A 154 13.91 19.65 12.34
C GLY A 154 13.91 18.12 12.10
N LEU A 155 15.09 17.51 12.10
CA LEU A 155 15.23 16.06 12.21
C LEU A 155 15.33 15.71 13.69
N HIS A 156 14.46 14.81 14.14
CA HIS A 156 14.28 14.53 15.58
C HIS A 156 14.42 13.05 15.94
N ALA A 157 14.76 12.18 14.97
CA ALA A 157 14.86 10.74 15.17
C ALA A 157 16.12 10.18 14.51
N ASP A 158 16.89 9.41 15.27
CA ASP A 158 18.09 8.73 14.76
C ASP A 158 17.76 7.37 14.13
N VAL A 159 16.83 6.62 14.73
CA VAL A 159 16.32 5.35 14.23
C VAL A 159 14.94 5.05 14.80
N ALA A 160 14.09 4.37 14.04
CA ALA A 160 12.80 3.87 14.50
C ALA A 160 12.81 2.33 14.58
N PRO A 161 12.70 1.72 15.77
CA PRO A 161 12.55 0.28 15.90
C PRO A 161 11.30 -0.20 15.15
N GLN A 162 11.45 -1.21 14.30
CA GLN A 162 10.35 -1.82 13.55
C GLN A 162 10.18 -3.30 13.89
N ARG A 163 8.93 -3.75 13.83
CA ARG A 163 8.63 -5.18 13.92
C ARG A 163 8.91 -5.82 12.55
N PRO A 164 9.49 -7.03 12.51
CA PRO A 164 9.65 -7.77 11.25
C PRO A 164 8.31 -7.98 10.53
N ILE A 165 8.38 -8.05 9.21
CA ILE A 165 7.20 -8.37 8.39
C ILE A 165 7.00 -9.88 8.44
N SER A 166 5.93 -10.33 9.10
CA SER A 166 5.64 -11.76 9.23
C SER A 166 5.33 -12.39 7.87
N ALA A 167 6.09 -13.42 7.49
CA ALA A 167 5.65 -14.37 6.46
C ALA A 167 4.43 -15.14 7.00
N GLY A 168 3.29 -15.08 6.32
CA GLY A 168 2.07 -15.76 6.81
C GLY A 168 1.32 -15.02 7.93
N PRO A 169 1.01 -13.72 7.81
CA PRO A 169 0.34 -13.00 8.88
C PRO A 169 -1.07 -13.56 9.13
N VAL A 170 -1.49 -13.46 10.39
CA VAL A 170 -2.90 -13.62 10.77
C VAL A 170 -3.51 -12.23 10.89
N VAL A 171 -4.60 -11.99 10.16
CA VAL A 171 -5.33 -10.71 10.17
C VAL A 171 -6.72 -10.86 10.77
N GLU A 172 -7.14 -9.85 11.52
CA GLU A 172 -8.47 -9.76 12.11
C GLU A 172 -9.51 -9.31 11.10
N VAL A 173 -10.66 -9.99 11.14
CA VAL A 173 -11.79 -9.75 10.25
C VAL A 173 -13.04 -9.46 11.06
N VAL A 174 -13.71 -8.35 10.75
CA VAL A 174 -15.08 -8.09 11.18
C VAL A 174 -16.01 -8.84 10.23
N ARG A 175 -16.87 -9.72 10.75
CA ARG A 175 -17.82 -10.52 9.96
C ARG A 175 -18.88 -9.62 9.30
N GLY A 176 -19.31 -10.00 8.09
CA GLY A 176 -20.36 -9.30 7.33
C GLY A 176 -19.84 -8.16 6.46
N PRO A 177 -20.73 -7.41 5.79
CA PRO A 177 -22.18 -7.38 6.00
C PRO A 177 -23.00 -8.43 5.23
N ARG A 178 -22.38 -9.18 4.31
CA ARG A 178 -23.08 -10.15 3.45
C ARG A 178 -22.72 -11.60 3.80
N ASP A 179 -22.40 -11.89 5.05
CA ASP A 179 -22.14 -13.26 5.47
C ASP A 179 -23.39 -14.17 5.31
N ASP A 180 -24.58 -13.58 5.28
CA ASP A 180 -25.86 -14.25 4.99
C ASP A 180 -26.02 -14.74 3.53
N TRP A 181 -25.10 -14.35 2.64
CA TRP A 181 -25.03 -14.86 1.27
C TRP A 181 -24.31 -16.20 1.15
N PHE A 182 -23.64 -16.63 2.22
CA PHE A 182 -22.82 -17.84 2.24
C PHE A 182 -23.45 -18.92 3.12
N THR A 183 -22.97 -20.15 3.00
CA THR A 183 -23.37 -21.23 3.90
C THR A 183 -22.97 -20.90 5.34
N GLY A 184 -23.68 -21.45 6.33
CA GLY A 184 -23.49 -21.09 7.75
C GLY A 184 -22.06 -21.34 8.28
N ASP A 185 -21.31 -22.23 7.62
CA ASP A 185 -19.91 -22.56 7.92
C ASP A 185 -18.89 -21.67 7.20
N ALA A 186 -19.28 -20.87 6.19
CA ALA A 186 -18.33 -20.20 5.30
C ALA A 186 -17.38 -19.23 6.01
N PHE A 187 -17.86 -18.46 6.99
CA PHE A 187 -16.98 -17.57 7.76
C PHE A 187 -15.99 -18.35 8.64
N ALA A 188 -16.41 -19.49 9.17
CA ALA A 188 -15.51 -20.39 9.89
C ALA A 188 -14.47 -21.00 8.93
N THR A 189 -14.90 -21.40 7.72
CA THR A 189 -14.01 -21.89 6.66
C THR A 189 -12.97 -20.85 6.25
N LEU A 190 -13.36 -19.58 6.10
CA LEU A 190 -12.44 -18.45 5.85
C LEU A 190 -11.35 -18.37 6.95
N CYS A 191 -11.71 -18.60 8.21
CA CYS A 191 -10.79 -18.51 9.34
C CYS A 191 -10.04 -19.80 9.66
N ALA A 192 -10.40 -20.94 9.04
CA ALA A 192 -9.82 -22.25 9.35
C ALA A 192 -8.48 -22.48 8.63
N GLY A 193 -8.36 -21.98 7.40
CA GLY A 193 -7.25 -22.27 6.49
C GLY A 193 -6.32 -21.08 6.24
N ALA A 194 -5.20 -21.37 5.58
CA ALA A 194 -4.37 -20.36 4.94
C ALA A 194 -4.77 -20.22 3.47
N TYR A 195 -4.74 -19.00 2.97
CA TYR A 195 -4.92 -18.69 1.56
C TYR A 195 -3.60 -18.21 0.96
N ARG A 196 -3.31 -18.65 -0.26
CA ARG A 196 -2.13 -18.21 -1.01
C ARG A 196 -2.45 -16.95 -1.82
N VAL A 197 -1.58 -15.96 -1.77
CA VAL A 197 -1.72 -14.75 -2.61
C VAL A 197 -1.39 -15.09 -4.07
N SER A 198 -2.29 -14.73 -4.98
CA SER A 198 -2.13 -14.93 -6.43
C SER A 198 -1.18 -13.88 -7.05
N GLN A 199 -0.58 -14.23 -8.18
CA GLN A 199 0.19 -13.33 -9.05
C GLN A 199 -0.66 -12.18 -9.61
N ASP A 200 -1.99 -12.35 -9.68
CA ASP A 200 -2.93 -11.33 -10.18
C ASP A 200 -3.26 -10.25 -9.13
N SER A 201 -2.56 -10.24 -7.99
CA SER A 201 -2.75 -9.27 -6.92
C SER A 201 -2.08 -7.94 -7.25
N ASN A 202 -2.75 -6.84 -6.94
CA ASN A 202 -2.25 -5.49 -7.22
C ASN A 202 -2.74 -4.49 -6.15
N ARG A 203 -2.68 -3.19 -6.41
CA ARG A 203 -3.15 -2.15 -5.48
C ARG A 203 -4.67 -2.08 -5.32
N VAL A 204 -5.45 -2.68 -6.23
CA VAL A 204 -6.91 -2.78 -6.12
C VAL A 204 -7.30 -3.83 -5.09
N GLY A 205 -6.64 -4.99 -5.11
CA GLY A 205 -6.89 -6.04 -4.12
C GLY A 205 -5.89 -7.19 -4.16
N ALA A 206 -5.73 -7.83 -3.01
CA ALA A 206 -5.03 -9.10 -2.86
C ALA A 206 -5.98 -10.24 -3.20
N ARG A 207 -5.67 -10.96 -4.28
CA ARG A 207 -6.47 -12.11 -4.75
C ARG A 207 -5.94 -13.37 -4.11
N LEU A 208 -6.82 -14.17 -3.54
CA LEU A 208 -6.45 -15.27 -2.66
C LEU A 208 -6.93 -16.61 -3.23
N ALA A 209 -6.05 -17.60 -3.23
CA ALA A 209 -6.33 -18.97 -3.64
C ALA A 209 -6.30 -19.90 -2.42
N GLY A 210 -7.40 -20.61 -2.18
CA GLY A 210 -7.51 -21.55 -1.07
C GLY A 210 -8.85 -22.29 -1.07
N THR A 211 -9.34 -22.64 0.12
CA THR A 211 -10.65 -23.28 0.26
C THR A 211 -11.75 -22.33 -0.19
N ALA A 212 -12.45 -22.71 -1.27
CA ALA A 212 -13.54 -21.95 -1.84
C ALA A 212 -14.70 -21.81 -0.86
N LEU A 213 -15.20 -20.59 -0.70
CA LEU A 213 -16.31 -20.28 0.17
C LEU A 213 -17.63 -20.51 -0.57
N ARG A 214 -18.48 -21.37 -0.02
CA ARG A 214 -19.74 -21.75 -0.65
C ARG A 214 -20.80 -20.66 -0.46
N ARG A 215 -21.38 -20.20 -1.56
CA ARG A 215 -22.55 -19.32 -1.54
C ARG A 215 -23.81 -20.12 -1.22
N ALA A 216 -24.65 -19.60 -0.33
CA ALA A 216 -26.02 -20.07 -0.12
C ALA A 216 -27.01 -19.38 -1.08
N ARG A 217 -26.66 -18.18 -1.56
CA ARG A 217 -27.44 -17.41 -2.54
C ARG A 217 -26.65 -17.25 -3.84
N THR A 218 -27.26 -17.61 -4.97
CA THR A 218 -26.64 -17.59 -6.30
C THR A 218 -27.06 -16.41 -7.17
N GLY A 219 -27.95 -15.53 -6.66
CA GLY A 219 -28.40 -14.34 -7.37
C GLY A 219 -27.31 -13.27 -7.53
N GLU A 220 -27.70 -12.14 -8.10
CA GLU A 220 -26.84 -10.95 -8.24
C GLU A 220 -27.05 -9.99 -7.08
N LEU A 221 -25.95 -9.43 -6.55
CA LEU A 221 -26.01 -8.40 -5.52
C LEU A 221 -25.98 -7.04 -6.22
N PRO A 222 -26.98 -6.15 -6.02
CA PRO A 222 -26.90 -4.78 -6.49
C PRO A 222 -25.63 -4.12 -5.97
N SER A 223 -24.97 -3.32 -6.82
CA SER A 223 -23.72 -2.65 -6.45
C SER A 223 -23.87 -1.85 -5.16
N GLU A 224 -22.98 -2.09 -4.21
CA GLU A 224 -22.96 -1.41 -2.92
C GLU A 224 -21.59 -0.78 -2.65
N GLY A 225 -21.53 0.19 -1.73
CA GLY A 225 -20.31 0.91 -1.39
C GLY A 225 -19.23 0.00 -0.82
N MET A 226 -18.00 0.14 -1.32
CA MET A 226 -16.85 -0.66 -0.90
C MET A 226 -15.90 0.15 -0.02
N VAL A 227 -15.16 -0.56 0.83
CA VAL A 227 -14.10 -0.01 1.67
C VAL A 227 -12.85 -0.87 1.57
N ALA A 228 -11.69 -0.25 1.78
CA ALA A 228 -10.45 -0.98 1.89
C ALA A 228 -10.52 -1.99 3.04
N GLY A 229 -10.03 -3.20 2.80
CA GLY A 229 -10.15 -4.35 3.68
C GLY A 229 -11.38 -5.22 3.45
N ALA A 230 -12.38 -4.77 2.67
CA ALA A 230 -13.52 -5.62 2.33
C ALA A 230 -13.06 -6.90 1.63
N ILE A 231 -13.59 -8.04 2.07
CA ILE A 231 -13.31 -9.37 1.54
C ILE A 231 -14.46 -9.77 0.62
N GLN A 232 -14.34 -9.41 -0.66
CA GLN A 232 -15.29 -9.85 -1.67
C GLN A 232 -15.04 -11.30 -2.04
N VAL A 233 -16.12 -12.04 -2.32
CA VAL A 233 -16.03 -13.42 -2.79
C VAL A 233 -16.82 -13.53 -4.09
N PRO A 234 -16.16 -13.60 -5.27
CA PRO A 234 -16.80 -13.84 -6.55
C PRO A 234 -17.47 -15.23 -6.63
N PRO A 235 -18.14 -15.56 -7.76
CA PRO A 235 -18.83 -16.86 -7.91
C PRO A 235 -17.92 -18.09 -7.78
N ASP A 236 -16.62 -17.96 -8.02
CA ASP A 236 -15.63 -19.03 -7.86
C ASP A 236 -15.30 -19.37 -6.39
N GLY A 237 -15.81 -18.58 -5.45
CA GLY A 237 -15.60 -18.76 -4.02
C GLY A 237 -14.22 -18.31 -3.51
N GLN A 238 -13.39 -17.72 -4.36
CA GLN A 238 -12.02 -17.31 -4.00
C GLN A 238 -12.00 -15.88 -3.44
N PRO A 239 -11.50 -15.64 -2.21
CA PRO A 239 -11.57 -14.32 -1.60
C PRO A 239 -10.68 -13.28 -2.29
N ILE A 240 -11.13 -12.03 -2.31
CA ILE A 240 -10.36 -10.85 -2.72
C ILE A 240 -10.41 -9.83 -1.59
N VAL A 241 -9.26 -9.49 -1.00
CA VAL A 241 -9.16 -8.42 0.01
C VAL A 241 -8.86 -7.12 -0.69
N PHE A 242 -9.77 -6.15 -0.63
CA PHE A 242 -9.58 -4.84 -1.25
C PHE A 242 -8.49 -4.01 -0.57
N LEU A 243 -7.66 -3.37 -1.40
CA LEU A 243 -6.53 -2.52 -0.99
C LEU A 243 -6.78 -1.06 -1.40
N ALA A 244 -5.74 -0.21 -1.44
CA ALA A 244 -5.88 1.24 -1.56
C ALA A 244 -6.69 1.72 -2.78
N ASP A 245 -6.57 1.05 -3.93
CA ASP A 245 -7.18 1.46 -5.20
C ASP A 245 -8.48 0.68 -5.49
N HIS A 246 -9.15 0.15 -4.45
CA HIS A 246 -10.43 -0.54 -4.63
C HIS A 246 -11.48 0.37 -5.28
N PRO A 247 -12.41 -0.17 -6.12
CA PRO A 247 -13.47 0.63 -6.70
C PRO A 247 -14.40 1.19 -5.59
N PRO A 248 -15.10 2.32 -5.84
CA PRO A 248 -16.02 2.89 -4.86
C PRO A 248 -17.22 1.99 -4.58
N THR A 249 -17.61 1.14 -5.55
CA THR A 249 -18.73 0.21 -5.46
C THR A 249 -18.35 -1.16 -6.01
N GLY A 250 -19.04 -2.21 -5.58
CA GLY A 250 -18.85 -3.56 -6.12
C GLY A 250 -20.11 -4.42 -6.01
N GLY A 251 -20.21 -5.44 -6.88
CA GLY A 251 -21.38 -6.31 -6.99
C GLY A 251 -21.18 -7.74 -6.45
N TYR A 252 -20.11 -8.00 -5.71
CA TYR A 252 -19.88 -9.29 -5.07
C TYR A 252 -20.10 -9.20 -3.55
N PRO A 253 -20.69 -10.23 -2.93
CA PRO A 253 -20.95 -10.25 -1.49
C PRO A 253 -19.64 -10.18 -0.70
N VAL A 254 -19.64 -9.30 0.30
CA VAL A 254 -18.55 -9.11 1.25
C VAL A 254 -18.79 -9.98 2.48
N ILE A 255 -17.98 -11.04 2.65
CA ILE A 255 -18.12 -11.97 3.79
C ILE A 255 -17.57 -11.38 5.10
N GLY A 256 -16.67 -10.42 5.00
CA GLY A 256 -16.03 -9.77 6.14
C GLY A 256 -15.16 -8.58 5.70
N VAL A 257 -14.66 -7.82 6.67
CA VAL A 257 -13.77 -6.68 6.44
C VAL A 257 -12.54 -6.81 7.34
N VAL A 258 -11.35 -6.85 6.73
CA VAL A 258 -10.07 -6.80 7.44
C VAL A 258 -9.96 -5.49 8.21
N THR A 259 -9.53 -5.55 9.47
CA THR A 259 -9.40 -4.34 10.29
C THR A 259 -8.36 -3.37 9.70
N THR A 260 -8.58 -2.07 9.89
CA THR A 260 -7.63 -1.03 9.43
C THR A 260 -6.22 -1.22 10.00
N ALA A 261 -6.10 -1.78 11.21
CA ALA A 261 -4.82 -2.05 11.85
C ALA A 261 -4.03 -3.19 11.15
N ASP A 262 -4.73 -4.15 10.55
CA ASP A 262 -4.12 -5.31 9.90
C ASP A 262 -4.02 -5.19 8.37
N LEU A 263 -4.74 -4.23 7.76
CA LEU A 263 -4.66 -3.99 6.32
C LEU A 263 -3.23 -3.77 5.79
N PRO A 264 -2.33 -3.04 6.49
CA PRO A 264 -0.93 -2.92 6.09
C PRO A 264 -0.21 -4.26 5.96
N LYS A 265 -0.57 -5.27 6.76
CA LYS A 265 0.00 -6.62 6.65
C LYS A 265 -0.37 -7.27 5.32
N VAL A 266 -1.61 -7.09 4.87
CA VAL A 266 -2.09 -7.58 3.56
C VAL A 266 -1.36 -6.85 2.43
N ALA A 267 -1.14 -5.54 2.58
CA ALA A 267 -0.38 -4.73 1.62
C ALA A 267 1.11 -5.07 1.54
N GLN A 268 1.66 -5.88 2.45
CA GLN A 268 3.04 -6.34 2.39
C GLN A 268 3.18 -7.76 1.82
N LEU A 269 2.07 -8.46 1.54
CA LEU A 269 2.12 -9.82 1.00
C LEU A 269 2.58 -9.83 -0.46
N ARG A 270 3.43 -10.79 -0.78
CA ARG A 270 3.89 -11.12 -2.14
C ARG A 270 3.03 -12.21 -2.75
N PRO A 271 2.95 -12.29 -4.08
CA PRO A 271 2.49 -13.50 -4.74
C PRO A 271 3.23 -14.74 -4.20
N GLY A 272 2.46 -15.77 -3.85
CA GLY A 272 2.96 -16.98 -3.22
C GLY A 272 2.94 -16.98 -1.69
N ASP A 273 2.88 -15.82 -1.02
CA ASP A 273 2.76 -15.75 0.43
C ASP A 273 1.43 -16.34 0.91
N LEU A 274 1.39 -16.74 2.18
CA LEU A 274 0.18 -17.20 2.83
C LEU A 274 -0.47 -16.08 3.66
N LEU A 275 -1.78 -16.12 3.79
CA LEU A 275 -2.57 -15.24 4.66
C LEU A 275 -3.56 -16.10 5.44
N ARG A 276 -3.70 -15.82 6.74
CA ARG A 276 -4.74 -16.44 7.58
C ARG A 276 -5.64 -15.36 8.14
N PHE A 277 -6.91 -15.73 8.30
CA PHE A 277 -7.91 -14.85 8.91
C PHE A 277 -8.25 -15.34 10.30
N ARG A 278 -8.58 -14.41 11.20
CA ARG A 278 -9.22 -14.72 12.46
C ARG A 278 -10.40 -13.77 12.70
N PRO A 279 -11.46 -14.20 13.38
CA PRO A 279 -12.51 -13.29 13.80
C PRO A 279 -11.93 -12.20 14.71
N ARG A 280 -12.35 -10.95 14.52
CA ARG A 280 -12.06 -9.88 15.47
C ARG A 280 -12.68 -10.25 16.82
N ARG A 281 -11.89 -10.24 17.89
CA ARG A 281 -12.42 -10.40 19.24
C ARG A 281 -13.23 -9.14 19.59
N GLY A 282 -14.46 -9.32 20.06
CA GLY A 282 -15.23 -8.23 20.65
C GLY A 282 -14.42 -7.61 21.80
N GLY A 283 -14.30 -6.28 21.78
CA GLY A 283 -13.81 -5.51 22.92
C GLY A 283 -14.93 -5.19 23.88
#